data_AF-A0A2W4P6B2-F1
#
_entry.id   AF-A0A2W4P6B2-F1
#
_cell.length_a   1.000
_cell.length_b   1.000
_cell.length_c   1.000
_cell.angle_alpha   90.00
_cell.angle_beta   90.00
_cell.angle_gamma   90.00
#
_symmetry.space_group_name_H-M   'P 1'
#
loop_
_entity.id
_entity.type
_entity.pdbx_description
1 polymer ?
#
loop_
_entity_poly.entity_id
_entity_poly.type
_entity_poly.pdbx_seq_one_letter_code
_entity_poly.pdbx_strand_id
1 'polypeptide(L)'
;QAGDVANLDGSGSVFAVSSVDAPLSERCRQLDLHPSGPLWGAGELPSAGAVRALEERVAAGEALLAEGLTRAGLQQERRALRARVGDCTWSLEGDVLRLRFRLTRGAYATAVLHELIDGAFAQSVPDVDTDQ
;
A
#
# COMPACT_ATOMS: atom_id res chain seq x y z
N GLN A 1 -7.22 13.33 1.71
CA GLN A 1 -8.41 14.14 1.38
C GLN A 1 -9.57 13.74 2.29
N ALA A 2 -10.65 14.52 2.32
CA ALA A 2 -11.87 14.10 3.01
C ALA A 2 -12.42 12.81 2.39
N GLY A 3 -12.84 11.86 3.23
CA GLY A 3 -13.26 10.52 2.86
C GLY A 3 -12.15 9.47 2.83
N ASP A 4 -10.87 9.85 3.03
CA ASP A 4 -9.78 8.87 3.20
C ASP A 4 -9.89 8.12 4.52
N VAL A 5 -9.13 7.04 4.63
CA VAL A 5 -8.86 6.34 5.88
C VAL A 5 -7.36 6.42 6.14
N ALA A 6 -6.99 7.05 7.24
CA ALA A 6 -5.60 7.17 7.66
C ALA A 6 -5.20 5.97 8.53
N ASN A 7 -3.96 5.51 8.39
CA ASN A 7 -3.33 4.49 9.22
C ASN A 7 -2.11 5.10 9.92
N LEU A 8 -2.01 4.96 11.25
CA LEU A 8 -0.88 5.47 12.04
C LEU A 8 0.40 4.67 11.75
N ASP A 9 1.53 5.35 11.61
CA ASP A 9 2.82 4.72 11.33
C ASP A 9 3.17 3.66 12.38
N GLY A 10 3.71 2.53 11.93
CA GLY A 10 4.12 1.44 12.80
C GLY A 10 3.01 0.66 13.52
N SER A 11 1.72 0.94 13.26
CA SER A 11 0.59 0.26 13.92
C SER A 11 -0.55 -0.13 12.97
N GLY A 12 -1.45 -0.99 13.43
CA GLY A 12 -2.70 -1.33 12.71
C GLY A 12 -3.84 -0.33 12.93
N SER A 13 -3.60 0.75 13.69
CA SER A 13 -4.64 1.72 14.05
C SER A 13 -5.05 2.57 12.86
N VAL A 14 -6.35 2.65 12.61
CA VAL A 14 -6.95 3.35 11.46
C VAL A 14 -8.10 4.26 11.90
N PHE A 15 -8.31 5.34 11.15
CA PHE A 15 -9.45 6.24 11.39
C PHE A 15 -9.89 6.93 10.09
N ALA A 16 -11.19 7.20 9.98
CA ALA A 16 -11.76 7.94 8.86
C ALA A 16 -11.38 9.42 8.93
N VAL A 17 -11.05 10.00 7.78
CA VAL A 17 -10.66 11.40 7.62
C VAL A 17 -11.85 12.17 7.07
N SER A 18 -12.59 12.86 7.93
CA SER A 18 -13.76 13.67 7.51
C SER A 18 -13.35 15.02 6.90
N SER A 19 -12.22 15.58 7.33
CA SER A 19 -11.62 16.80 6.79
C SER A 19 -10.10 16.74 6.89
N VAL A 20 -9.40 17.54 6.07
CA VAL A 20 -7.94 17.68 6.14
C VAL A 20 -7.62 19.06 6.66
N ASP A 21 -7.07 19.11 7.87
CA ASP A 21 -6.56 20.32 8.50
C ASP A 21 -5.02 20.38 8.45
N ALA A 22 -4.46 21.50 8.91
CA ALA A 22 -3.01 21.68 8.93
C ALA A 22 -2.29 20.64 9.81
N PRO A 23 -2.77 20.31 11.03
CA PRO A 23 -2.19 19.24 11.85
C PRO A 23 -2.14 17.87 11.15
N LEU A 24 -3.25 17.42 10.54
CA LEU A 24 -3.30 16.14 9.85
C LEU A 24 -2.36 16.11 8.64
N SER A 25 -2.31 17.22 7.89
CA SER A 25 -1.41 17.38 6.75
C SER A 25 0.05 17.29 7.18
N GLU A 26 0.41 17.94 8.29
CA GLU A 26 1.77 17.90 8.82
C GLU A 26 2.15 16.50 9.31
N ARG A 27 1.25 15.82 10.03
CA ARG A 27 1.47 14.42 10.44
C ARG A 27 1.68 13.49 9.24
N CYS A 28 0.90 13.67 8.18
CA CYS A 28 1.09 12.95 6.93
C CYS A 28 2.46 13.27 6.30
N ARG A 29 2.88 14.54 6.29
CA ARG A 29 4.18 14.95 5.74
C ARG A 29 5.35 14.36 6.53
N GLN A 30 5.21 14.28 7.85
CA GLN A 30 6.21 13.70 8.76
C GLN A 30 6.20 12.17 8.79
N LEU A 31 5.36 11.53 7.97
CA LEU A 31 5.18 10.07 7.93
C LEU A 31 4.75 9.49 9.28
N ASP A 32 4.01 10.24 10.09
CA ASP A 32 3.37 9.77 11.33
C ASP A 32 2.05 9.04 11.06
N LEU A 33 1.47 9.30 9.89
CA LEU A 33 0.31 8.57 9.36
C LEU A 33 0.42 8.44 7.84
N HIS A 34 -0.34 7.50 7.30
CA HIS A 34 -0.34 7.17 5.88
C HIS A 34 -1.77 7.06 5.35
N PRO A 35 -2.03 7.47 4.10
CA PRO A 35 -3.19 7.00 3.37
C PRO A 35 -3.19 5.46 3.36
N SER A 36 -4.36 4.86 3.49
CA SER A 36 -4.52 3.40 3.45
C SER A 36 -5.45 2.98 2.31
N GLY A 37 -5.31 1.74 1.85
CA GLY A 37 -6.24 1.07 0.94
C GLY A 37 -6.85 -0.17 1.58
N PRO A 38 -7.94 -0.70 1.01
CA PRO A 38 -8.63 -1.86 1.54
C PRO A 38 -7.83 -3.13 1.24
N LEU A 39 -7.72 -4.00 2.23
CA LEU A 39 -7.57 -5.43 2.01
C LEU A 39 -9.00 -5.99 2.01
N TRP A 40 -9.46 -6.42 0.84
CA TRP A 40 -10.88 -6.65 0.60
C TRP A 40 -11.42 -7.83 1.40
N GLY A 41 -12.64 -7.66 1.93
CA GLY A 41 -13.36 -8.68 2.68
C GLY A 41 -14.82 -8.28 2.91
N ALA A 42 -15.51 -9.02 3.77
CA ALA A 42 -16.85 -8.71 4.23
C ALA A 42 -16.88 -7.43 5.09
N GLY A 43 -18.00 -6.70 5.03
CA GLY A 43 -18.24 -5.49 5.81
C GLY A 43 -18.26 -4.21 4.97
N GLU A 44 -18.58 -3.09 5.63
CA GLU A 44 -18.62 -1.78 4.98
C GLU A 44 -17.21 -1.16 4.89
N LEU A 45 -16.96 -0.41 3.81
CA LEU A 45 -15.75 0.38 3.69
C LEU A 45 -15.81 1.59 4.63
N PRO A 46 -14.75 1.83 5.45
CA PRO A 46 -14.66 3.01 6.29
C PRO A 46 -14.33 4.29 5.52
N SER A 47 -13.97 4.18 4.24
CA SER A 47 -13.78 5.32 3.33
C SER A 47 -15.14 5.93 2.94
N ALA A 48 -15.11 7.18 2.48
CA ALA A 48 -16.31 7.89 2.05
C ALA A 48 -16.09 8.70 0.76
N GLY A 49 -17.19 9.16 0.18
CA GLY A 49 -17.19 10.03 -1.00
C GLY A 49 -16.42 9.43 -2.18
N ALA A 50 -15.55 10.23 -2.79
CA ALA A 50 -14.79 9.82 -3.97
C ALA A 50 -13.81 8.65 -3.71
N VAL A 51 -13.31 8.51 -2.47
CA VAL A 51 -12.40 7.42 -2.10
C VAL A 51 -13.14 6.10 -2.04
N ARG A 52 -14.31 6.08 -1.40
CA ARG A 52 -15.20 4.91 -1.39
C ARG A 52 -15.59 4.48 -2.81
N ALA A 53 -16.01 5.45 -3.63
CA ALA A 53 -16.37 5.17 -5.01
C ALA A 53 -15.17 4.64 -5.84
N LEU A 54 -13.94 5.06 -5.52
CA LEU A 54 -12.75 4.48 -6.14
C LEU A 54 -12.52 3.03 -5.70
N GLU A 55 -12.56 2.77 -4.39
CA GLU A 55 -12.37 1.43 -3.81
C GLU A 55 -13.42 0.44 -4.34
N GLU A 56 -14.70 0.83 -4.38
CA GLU A 56 -15.80 0.02 -4.91
C GLU A 56 -15.63 -0.26 -6.42
N ARG A 57 -15.18 0.74 -7.21
CA ARG A 57 -14.91 0.53 -8.64
C ARG A 57 -13.78 -0.46 -8.90
N VAL A 58 -12.71 -0.41 -8.10
CA VAL A 58 -11.61 -1.38 -8.21
C VAL A 58 -12.10 -2.79 -7.90
N ALA A 59 -12.87 -2.96 -6.82
CA ALA A 59 -13.44 -4.26 -6.47
C ALA A 59 -14.43 -4.79 -7.52
N ALA A 60 -15.24 -3.90 -8.11
CA ALA A 60 -16.15 -4.27 -9.20
C ALA A 60 -15.40 -4.73 -10.47
N GLY A 61 -14.21 -4.19 -10.73
CA GLY A 61 -13.32 -4.66 -11.81
C GLY A 61 -12.81 -6.08 -11.59
N GLU A 62 -12.76 -6.53 -10.33
CA GLU A 62 -12.23 -7.84 -9.91
C GLU A 62 -13.29 -8.64 -9.11
N ALA A 63 -14.54 -8.63 -9.59
CA ALA A 63 -15.70 -9.15 -8.84
C ALA A 63 -15.51 -10.60 -8.35
N LEU A 64 -14.89 -11.46 -9.17
CA LEU A 64 -14.62 -12.86 -8.80
C LEU A 64 -13.75 -12.97 -7.54
N LEU A 65 -12.69 -12.15 -7.46
CA LEU A 65 -11.80 -12.11 -6.30
C LEU A 65 -12.50 -11.46 -5.11
N ALA A 66 -13.18 -10.34 -5.32
CA ALA A 66 -13.91 -9.63 -4.27
C ALA A 66 -14.93 -10.54 -3.57
N GLU A 67 -15.78 -11.22 -4.34
CA GLU A 67 -16.77 -12.17 -3.82
C GLU A 67 -16.12 -13.42 -3.22
N GLY A 68 -15.03 -13.91 -3.82
CA GLY A 68 -14.25 -15.03 -3.30
C GLY A 68 -13.71 -14.76 -1.90
N LEU A 69 -13.10 -13.59 -1.67
CA LEU A 69 -12.54 -13.19 -0.39
C LEU A 69 -13.64 -13.03 0.68
N THR A 70 -14.78 -12.44 0.32
CA THR A 70 -15.94 -12.34 1.21
C THR A 70 -16.50 -13.72 1.58
N ARG A 71 -16.68 -14.63 0.61
CA ARG A 71 -17.16 -16.00 0.87
C ARG A 71 -16.19 -16.83 1.69
N ALA A 72 -14.90 -16.59 1.57
CA ALA A 72 -13.87 -17.19 2.40
C ALA A 72 -13.84 -16.61 3.84
N GLY A 73 -14.71 -15.65 4.16
CA GLY A 73 -14.87 -15.11 5.51
C GLY A 73 -13.86 -14.04 5.90
N LEU A 74 -13.04 -13.54 4.97
CA LEU A 74 -12.13 -12.43 5.23
C LEU A 74 -12.94 -11.18 5.57
N GLN A 75 -12.46 -10.39 6.52
CA GLN A 75 -13.07 -9.12 6.90
C GLN A 75 -12.32 -7.96 6.24
N GLN A 76 -12.99 -6.83 6.06
CA GLN A 76 -12.34 -5.61 5.60
C GLN A 76 -11.20 -5.21 6.55
N GLU A 77 -9.98 -5.16 6.01
CA GLU A 77 -8.81 -4.63 6.70
C GLU A 77 -8.24 -3.45 5.91
N ARG A 78 -7.28 -2.74 6.50
CA ARG A 78 -6.63 -1.59 5.87
C ARG A 78 -5.12 -1.76 5.88
N ARG A 79 -4.49 -1.32 4.80
CA ARG A 79 -3.04 -1.33 4.66
C ARG A 79 -2.55 0.03 4.19
N ALA A 80 -1.50 0.56 4.83
CA ALA A 80 -0.83 1.77 4.37
C ALA A 80 -0.38 1.63 2.90
N LEU A 81 -0.64 2.65 2.09
CA LEU A 81 -0.32 2.69 0.65
C LEU A 81 1.12 3.13 0.35
N ARG A 82 1.91 3.41 1.38
CA ARG A 82 3.33 3.76 1.27
C ARG A 82 4.08 3.19 2.46
N ALA A 83 5.35 2.87 2.26
CA ALA A 83 6.26 2.43 3.31
C ALA A 83 7.23 3.56 3.67
N ARG A 84 7.53 3.70 4.97
CA ARG A 84 8.57 4.62 5.45
C ARG A 84 9.92 3.90 5.43
N VAL A 85 10.90 4.51 4.76
CA VAL A 85 12.30 4.06 4.76
C VAL A 85 13.05 4.85 5.84
N GLY A 86 13.42 4.18 6.93
CA GLY A 86 14.17 4.79 8.03
C GLY A 86 15.68 4.54 7.91
N ASP A 87 16.48 5.44 8.50
CA ASP A 87 17.95 5.32 8.63
C ASP A 87 18.66 4.84 7.35
N CYS A 88 18.29 5.43 6.21
CA CYS A 88 18.90 5.07 4.94
C CYS A 88 20.33 5.61 4.86
N THR A 89 21.29 4.72 4.71
CA THR A 89 22.69 5.04 4.42
C THR A 89 23.14 4.26 3.20
N TRP A 90 23.98 4.88 2.38
CA TRP A 90 24.47 4.25 1.17
C TRP A 90 25.93 4.59 0.91
N SER A 91 26.62 3.70 0.18
CA SER A 91 27.94 3.95 -0.39
C SER A 91 28.02 3.33 -1.78
N LEU A 92 28.83 3.93 -2.65
CA LEU A 92 29.09 3.44 -4.00
C LEU A 92 30.60 3.23 -4.16
N GLU A 93 31.01 1.99 -4.44
CA GLU A 93 32.40 1.60 -4.66
C GLU A 93 32.52 0.99 -6.06
N GLY A 94 33.00 1.77 -7.03
CA GLY A 94 32.97 1.37 -8.44
C GLY A 94 31.53 1.24 -8.94
N ASP A 95 31.14 0.02 -9.32
CA ASP A 95 29.81 -0.37 -9.76
C ASP A 95 28.95 -1.04 -8.66
N VAL A 96 29.47 -1.10 -7.42
CA VAL A 96 28.79 -1.74 -6.30
C VAL A 96 28.11 -0.71 -5.40
N LEU A 97 26.77 -0.67 -5.44
CA LEU A 97 25.95 0.11 -4.51
C LEU A 97 25.66 -0.70 -3.24
N ARG A 98 26.10 -0.22 -2.07
CA ARG A 98 25.71 -0.77 -0.77
C ARG A 98 24.61 0.08 -0.16
N LEU A 99 23.50 -0.54 0.20
CA LEU A 99 22.35 0.10 0.85
C LEU A 99 22.10 -0.51 2.22
N ARG A 100 21.81 0.34 3.21
CA ARG A 100 21.29 -0.06 4.52
C ARG A 100 20.13 0.86 4.86
N PHE A 101 19.01 0.28 5.24
CA PHE A 101 17.84 1.02 5.68
C PHE A 101 16.98 0.14 6.60
N ARG A 102 16.04 0.77 7.32
CA ARG A 102 15.04 0.11 8.16
C ARG A 102 13.65 0.23 7.52
N LEU A 103 12.87 -0.84 7.66
CA LEU A 103 11.48 -0.91 7.22
C LEU A 103 10.59 -1.38 8.38
N THR A 104 9.32 -0.99 8.33
CA THR A 104 8.30 -1.51 9.23
C THR A 104 7.96 -2.96 8.89
N ARG A 105 7.37 -3.69 9.85
CA ARG A 105 6.96 -5.08 9.65
C ARG A 105 5.97 -5.16 8.49
N GLY A 106 6.18 -6.13 7.60
CA GLY A 106 5.30 -6.35 6.44
C GLY A 106 5.63 -5.48 5.23
N ALA A 107 6.62 -4.59 5.30
CA ALA A 107 7.23 -3.98 4.12
C ALA A 107 8.39 -4.85 3.61
N TYR A 108 8.64 -4.79 2.31
CA TYR A 108 9.64 -5.61 1.63
C TYR A 108 10.78 -4.74 1.12
N ALA A 109 12.03 -5.18 1.32
CA ALA A 109 13.20 -4.48 0.81
C ALA A 109 13.19 -4.37 -0.73
N THR A 110 12.61 -5.36 -1.41
CA THR A 110 12.43 -5.34 -2.87
C THR A 110 11.58 -4.18 -3.35
N ALA A 111 10.58 -3.73 -2.58
CA ALA A 111 9.79 -2.56 -2.93
C ALA A 111 10.64 -1.27 -2.92
N VAL A 112 11.60 -1.15 -2.00
CA VAL A 112 12.56 -0.02 -1.99
C VAL A 112 13.49 -0.10 -3.20
N LEU A 113 13.99 -1.30 -3.50
CA LEU A 113 14.89 -1.51 -4.64
C LEU A 113 14.18 -1.23 -5.98
N HIS A 114 12.89 -1.56 -6.09
CA HIS A 114 12.08 -1.29 -7.26
C HIS A 114 11.92 0.21 -7.55
N GLU A 115 11.95 1.07 -6.53
CA GLU A 115 11.93 2.53 -6.71
C GLU A 115 13.32 3.11 -7.09
N LEU A 116 14.40 2.37 -6.88
CA LEU A 116 15.77 2.85 -7.08
C LEU A 116 16.41 2.32 -8.37
N ILE A 117 15.98 1.17 -8.86
CA ILE A 117 16.62 0.45 -9.96
C ILE A 117 15.58 0.24 -11.06
N ASP A 118 15.84 0.80 -12.23
CA ASP A 118 14.98 0.62 -13.40
C ASP A 118 14.96 -0.86 -13.85
N GLY A 119 13.78 -1.36 -14.18
CA GLY A 119 13.58 -2.78 -14.55
C GLY A 119 13.88 -3.78 -13.42
N ALA A 120 13.99 -3.34 -12.16
CA ALA A 120 14.23 -4.25 -11.04
C ALA A 120 13.14 -5.33 -10.97
N PHE A 121 13.57 -6.59 -10.93
CA PHE A 121 12.69 -7.76 -10.84
C PHE A 121 11.72 -7.94 -12.00
N ALA A 122 11.93 -7.25 -13.13
CA ALA A 122 11.26 -7.59 -14.38
C ALA A 122 11.68 -9.01 -14.78
N GLN A 123 10.83 -10.00 -14.50
CA GLN A 123 10.95 -11.32 -15.07
C GLN A 123 10.17 -11.32 -16.38
N SER A 124 10.81 -11.75 -17.46
CA SER A 124 10.06 -12.16 -18.66
C SER A 124 9.12 -13.28 -18.24
N VAL A 125 7.81 -13.06 -18.37
CA VAL A 125 6.84 -14.17 -18.32
C VAL A 125 7.22 -15.10 -19.48
N PRO A 126 7.63 -16.36 -19.24
CA PRO A 126 7.80 -17.28 -20.35
C PRO A 126 6.47 -17.38 -21.08
N ASP A 127 6.51 -17.31 -22.42
CA ASP A 127 5.32 -17.54 -23.25
C ASP A 127 4.66 -18.83 -22.77
N VAL A 128 3.44 -18.70 -22.23
CA VAL A 128 2.60 -19.85 -21.98
C VAL A 128 2.12 -20.27 -23.36
N ASP A 129 2.79 -21.28 -23.93
CA ASP A 129 2.39 -21.90 -25.18
C ASP A 129 0.91 -22.31 -25.03
N THR A 130 0.02 -21.54 -25.64
CA THR A 130 -1.44 -21.70 -25.50
C THR A 130 -1.98 -22.74 -26.49
N ASP A 131 -1.15 -23.73 -26.82
CA ASP A 131 -1.53 -24.91 -27.58
C ASP A 131 -1.40 -26.15 -26.66
N GLN A 132 -2.46 -26.42 -25.89
CA GLN A 132 -2.86 -27.76 -25.47
C GLN A 132 -4.28 -27.79 -24.90
#